data_AF-A0A315X8L2-F1
#
_entry.id   AF-A0A315X8L2-F1
#
_cell.length_a   1.000
_cell.length_b   1.000
_cell.length_c   1.000
_cell.angle_alpha   90.00
_cell.angle_beta   90.00
_cell.angle_gamma   90.00
#
_symmetry.space_group_name_H-M   'P 1'
#
loop_
_entity.id
_entity.type
_entity.pdbx_description
1 polymer ?
#
loop_
_entity_poly.entity_id
_entity_poly.type
_entity_poly.pdbx_seq_one_letter_code
_entity_poly.pdbx_strand_id
1 'polypeptide(L)'
;MEAVQVNDEFRRSLQRNHLTFAAALSEDGWITFKDYEAATMAFIGCASSHGATLRANPEVSKRLRYFYALETPSGRDLRSEMLACRGQYLDPVEFVWARYKPVTEQEASEAGQLMATCLRSASSTAGGQSVPPDPSEPKRRECARLVFEKTGLPDYYVWE
;
A
#
# COMPACT_ATOMS: atom_id res chain seq x y z
N MET A 1 6.30 -21.80 -0.32
CA MET A 1 5.98 -20.81 0.71
C MET A 1 6.89 -19.63 0.51
N GLU A 2 6.32 -18.48 0.20
CA GLU A 2 7.01 -17.23 -0.07
C GLU A 2 7.32 -16.53 1.24
N ALA A 3 8.60 -16.25 1.48
CA ALA A 3 9.08 -15.66 2.71
C ALA A 3 10.33 -14.81 2.46
N VAL A 4 10.53 -13.82 3.33
CA VAL A 4 11.69 -12.93 3.33
C VAL A 4 12.44 -13.08 4.64
N GLN A 5 13.75 -13.27 4.57
CA GLN A 5 14.58 -13.31 5.76
C GLN A 5 14.71 -11.92 6.38
N VAL A 6 14.61 -11.87 7.70
CA VAL A 6 14.73 -10.66 8.49
C VAL A 6 16.02 -10.73 9.30
N ASN A 7 16.82 -9.67 9.25
CA ASN A 7 18.06 -9.62 10.02
C ASN A 7 17.82 -9.21 11.48
N ASP A 8 18.77 -9.53 12.36
CA ASP A 8 18.70 -9.24 13.79
C ASP A 8 18.62 -7.75 14.11
N GLU A 9 19.18 -6.91 13.25
CA GLU A 9 19.13 -5.46 13.41
C GLU A 9 17.70 -4.94 13.24
N PHE A 10 17.00 -5.38 12.20
CA PHE A 10 15.61 -5.03 11.96
C PHE A 10 14.72 -5.54 13.10
N ARG A 11 14.87 -6.81 13.52
CA ARG A 11 14.08 -7.37 14.63
C ARG A 11 14.26 -6.57 15.92
N ARG A 12 15.51 -6.21 16.25
CA ARG A 12 15.82 -5.33 17.40
C ARG A 12 15.23 -3.93 17.22
N SER A 13 15.20 -3.40 16.00
CA SER A 13 14.58 -2.11 15.71
C SER A 13 13.07 -2.13 15.99
N LEU A 14 12.36 -3.20 15.59
CA LEU A 14 10.93 -3.34 15.89
C LEU A 14 10.66 -3.32 17.39
N GLN A 15 11.47 -4.04 18.17
CA GLN A 15 11.37 -4.07 19.63
C GLN A 15 11.62 -2.70 20.26
N ARG A 16 12.68 -1.99 19.83
CA ARG A 16 13.02 -0.64 20.34
C ARG A 16 11.94 0.40 20.03
N ASN A 17 11.25 0.27 18.91
CA ASN A 17 10.18 1.18 18.51
C ASN A 17 8.78 0.72 19.00
N HIS A 18 8.73 -0.28 19.89
CA HIS A 18 7.47 -0.82 20.43
C HIS A 18 6.47 -1.31 19.36
N LEU A 19 6.97 -1.77 18.22
CA LEU A 19 6.18 -2.34 17.12
C LEU A 19 5.90 -3.83 17.40
N THR A 20 5.15 -4.09 18.46
CA THR A 20 4.92 -5.43 19.03
C THR A 20 4.32 -6.41 18.03
N PHE A 21 3.40 -5.95 17.17
CA PHE A 21 2.77 -6.78 16.15
C PHE A 21 3.79 -7.28 15.12
N ALA A 22 4.55 -6.37 14.49
CA ALA A 22 5.58 -6.74 13.53
C ALA A 22 6.73 -7.55 14.17
N ALA A 23 7.04 -7.27 15.45
CA ALA A 23 8.06 -8.01 16.18
C ALA A 23 7.64 -9.48 16.37
N ALA A 24 6.37 -9.74 16.71
CA ALA A 24 5.84 -11.10 16.84
C ALA A 24 5.84 -11.84 15.51
N LEU A 25 5.48 -11.16 14.41
CA LEU A 25 5.49 -11.78 13.07
C LEU A 25 6.89 -12.19 12.58
N SER A 26 7.95 -11.59 13.11
CA SER A 26 9.34 -11.84 12.67
C SER A 26 10.18 -12.62 13.69
N GLU A 27 9.55 -13.22 14.70
CA GLU A 27 10.25 -13.87 15.82
C GLU A 27 11.17 -15.01 15.35
N ASP A 28 10.74 -15.79 14.35
CA ASP A 28 11.51 -16.89 13.76
C ASP A 28 12.58 -16.42 12.74
N GLY A 29 12.71 -15.11 12.52
CA GLY A 29 13.65 -14.52 11.57
C GLY A 29 13.13 -14.47 10.12
N TRP A 30 11.86 -14.79 9.90
CA TRP A 30 11.22 -14.74 8.59
C TRP A 30 9.92 -13.93 8.64
N ILE A 31 9.56 -13.37 7.49
CA ILE A 31 8.21 -12.84 7.25
C ILE A 31 7.67 -13.62 6.06
N THR A 32 6.60 -14.37 6.26
CA THR A 32 5.91 -15.10 5.19
C THR A 32 4.86 -14.23 4.52
N PHE A 33 4.35 -14.69 3.36
CA PHE A 33 3.21 -14.01 2.72
C PHE A 33 1.98 -13.97 3.64
N LYS A 34 1.78 -15.00 4.48
CA LYS A 34 0.68 -15.03 5.45
C LYS A 34 0.84 -13.95 6.53
N ASP A 35 2.08 -13.66 6.94
CA ASP A 35 2.36 -12.58 7.90
C ASP A 35 2.11 -11.21 7.26
N TYR A 36 2.46 -11.05 5.99
CA TYR A 36 2.12 -9.86 5.20
C TYR A 36 0.60 -9.68 5.01
N GLU A 37 -0.14 -10.76 4.75
CA GLU A 37 -1.60 -10.74 4.74
C GLU A 37 -2.16 -10.35 6.11
N ALA A 38 -1.66 -10.95 7.20
CA ALA A 38 -2.09 -10.63 8.55
C ALA A 38 -1.86 -9.14 8.89
N ALA A 39 -0.71 -8.58 8.50
CA ALA A 39 -0.40 -7.17 8.66
C ALA A 39 -1.33 -6.26 7.86
N THR A 40 -1.65 -6.63 6.63
CA THR A 40 -2.59 -5.91 5.77
C THR A 40 -3.99 -5.89 6.39
N MET A 41 -4.47 -7.04 6.88
CA MET A 41 -5.78 -7.14 7.51
C MET A 41 -5.84 -6.41 8.86
N ALA A 42 -4.76 -6.44 9.65
CA ALA A 42 -4.65 -5.69 10.89
C ALA A 42 -4.72 -4.17 10.64
N PHE A 43 -4.04 -3.68 9.59
CA PHE A 43 -4.16 -2.29 9.16
C PHE A 43 -5.60 -1.93 8.75
N ILE A 44 -6.24 -2.74 7.90
CA ILE A 44 -7.63 -2.51 7.47
C ILE A 44 -8.59 -2.53 8.68
N GLY A 45 -8.39 -3.44 9.62
CA GLY A 45 -9.15 -3.53 10.87
C GLY A 45 -8.98 -2.28 11.74
N CYS A 46 -7.75 -1.79 11.88
CA CYS A 46 -7.45 -0.54 12.60
C CYS A 46 -8.11 0.67 11.90
N ALA A 47 -7.97 0.80 10.58
CA ALA A 47 -8.63 1.88 9.86
C ALA A 47 -10.17 1.81 10.00
N SER A 48 -10.72 0.60 9.97
CA SER A 48 -12.15 0.36 10.18
C SER A 48 -12.63 0.76 11.57
N SER A 49 -11.83 0.51 12.62
CA SER A 49 -12.18 0.93 13.99
C SER A 49 -12.19 2.45 14.17
N HIS A 50 -11.45 3.18 13.32
CA HIS A 50 -11.50 4.65 13.25
C HIS A 50 -12.61 5.20 12.33
N GLY A 51 -13.39 4.31 11.70
CA GLY A 51 -14.56 4.65 10.90
C GLY A 51 -14.33 4.65 9.40
N ALA A 52 -13.18 4.17 8.91
CA ALA A 52 -13.01 3.92 7.48
C ALA A 52 -13.81 2.68 7.05
N THR A 53 -14.21 2.62 5.78
CA THR A 53 -14.91 1.46 5.22
C THR A 53 -14.13 0.89 4.06
N LEU A 54 -13.97 -0.42 4.03
CA LEU A 54 -13.38 -1.12 2.90
C LEU A 54 -14.39 -1.19 1.76
N ARG A 55 -14.08 -0.60 0.59
CA ARG A 55 -14.99 -0.59 -0.57
C ARG A 55 -15.18 -1.95 -1.21
N ALA A 56 -14.11 -2.72 -1.27
CA ALA A 56 -14.02 -3.99 -1.97
C ALA A 56 -12.99 -4.87 -1.28
N ASN A 57 -13.13 -6.18 -1.42
CA ASN A 57 -12.16 -7.13 -0.89
C ASN A 57 -10.75 -6.82 -1.41
N PRO A 58 -9.71 -6.93 -0.58
CA PRO A 58 -8.34 -6.68 -1.02
C PRO A 58 -7.93 -7.67 -2.11
N GLU A 59 -7.25 -7.19 -3.13
CA GLU A 59 -6.79 -7.98 -4.28
C GLU A 59 -5.29 -8.20 -4.21
N VAL A 60 -4.81 -9.38 -4.59
CA VAL A 60 -3.38 -9.71 -4.56
C VAL A 60 -2.80 -9.64 -5.97
N SER A 61 -1.67 -8.94 -6.13
CA SER A 61 -0.97 -8.90 -7.41
C SER A 61 -0.12 -10.12 -7.67
N LYS A 62 0.37 -10.25 -8.92
CA LYS A 62 1.42 -11.19 -9.33
C LYS A 62 2.73 -11.07 -8.51
N ARG A 63 2.92 -9.94 -7.81
CA ARG A 63 4.07 -9.68 -6.93
C ARG A 63 3.78 -9.96 -5.46
N LEU A 64 2.64 -10.58 -5.16
CA LEU A 64 2.18 -10.85 -3.79
C LEU A 64 2.08 -9.58 -2.95
N ARG A 65 1.50 -8.53 -3.52
CA ARG A 65 1.17 -7.27 -2.82
C ARG A 65 -0.34 -7.06 -2.82
N TYR A 66 -0.88 -6.54 -1.73
CA TYR A 66 -2.31 -6.23 -1.66
C TYR A 66 -2.60 -4.86 -2.27
N PHE A 67 -3.68 -4.79 -3.02
CA PHE A 67 -4.38 -3.56 -3.37
C PHE A 67 -5.70 -3.53 -2.61
N TYR A 68 -5.99 -2.40 -1.97
CA TYR A 68 -7.22 -2.17 -1.23
C TYR A 68 -7.60 -0.70 -1.33
N ALA A 69 -8.89 -0.40 -1.17
CA ALA A 69 -9.41 0.96 -1.17
C ALA A 69 -10.28 1.18 0.07
N LEU A 70 -9.87 2.15 0.88
CA LEU A 70 -10.61 2.59 2.06
C LEU A 70 -11.35 3.90 1.76
N GLU A 71 -12.61 3.98 2.15
CA GLU A 71 -13.40 5.21 2.19
C GLU A 71 -13.36 5.80 3.59
N THR A 72 -13.24 7.12 3.67
CA THR A 72 -13.51 7.85 4.90
C THR A 72 -14.92 8.43 4.86
N PRO A 73 -15.59 8.58 6.02
CA PRO A 73 -16.88 9.25 6.08
C PRO A 73 -16.78 10.69 5.59
N SER A 74 -17.81 11.17 4.89
CA SER A 74 -17.85 12.56 4.41
C SER A 74 -17.65 13.55 5.56
N GLY A 75 -16.71 14.48 5.38
CA GLY A 75 -16.39 15.50 6.39
C GLY A 75 -15.48 15.04 7.52
N ARG A 76 -15.00 13.79 7.52
CA ARG A 76 -13.91 13.35 8.42
C ARG A 76 -12.61 13.16 7.67
N ASP A 77 -11.58 13.87 8.11
CA ASP A 77 -10.20 13.54 7.80
C ASP A 77 -9.72 12.46 8.78
N LEU A 78 -9.32 11.30 8.27
CA LEU A 78 -8.75 10.19 9.04
C LEU A 78 -7.25 10.03 8.78
N ARG A 79 -6.59 10.98 8.12
CA ARG A 79 -5.22 10.83 7.65
C ARG A 79 -4.26 10.48 8.79
N SER A 80 -4.37 11.14 9.94
CA SER A 80 -3.50 10.89 11.09
C SER A 80 -3.69 9.49 11.65
N GLU A 81 -4.93 9.05 11.81
CA GLU A 81 -5.29 7.71 12.30
C GLU A 81 -4.84 6.64 11.31
N MET A 82 -5.04 6.86 10.02
CA MET A 82 -4.57 5.95 8.97
C MET A 82 -3.04 5.83 8.97
N LEU A 83 -2.31 6.93 9.12
CA LEU A 83 -0.85 6.91 9.24
C LEU A 83 -0.40 6.17 10.50
N ALA A 84 -1.06 6.37 11.63
CA ALA A 84 -0.77 5.65 12.87
C ALA A 84 -1.02 4.13 12.72
N CYS A 85 -2.17 3.74 12.15
CA CYS A 85 -2.47 2.34 11.84
C CYS A 85 -1.44 1.73 10.89
N ARG A 86 -1.04 2.44 9.83
CA ARG A 86 -0.01 1.97 8.89
C ARG A 86 1.33 1.76 9.59
N GLY A 87 1.80 2.76 10.34
CA GLY A 87 3.08 2.69 11.04
C GLY A 87 3.13 1.57 12.07
N GLN A 88 1.99 1.27 12.72
CA GLN A 88 1.90 0.20 13.71
C GLN A 88 1.87 -1.21 13.09
N TYR A 89 1.11 -1.41 12.02
CA TYR A 89 0.80 -2.75 11.51
C TYR A 89 1.47 -3.08 10.18
N LEU A 90 1.47 -2.17 9.21
CA LEU A 90 1.77 -2.49 7.81
C LEU A 90 3.15 -2.03 7.36
N ASP A 91 3.52 -0.77 7.61
CA ASP A 91 4.76 -0.19 7.07
C ASP A 91 6.03 -0.99 7.44
N PRO A 92 6.19 -1.51 8.67
CA PRO A 92 7.36 -2.32 9.01
C PRO A 92 7.44 -3.61 8.19
N VAL A 93 6.29 -4.23 7.92
CA VAL A 93 6.21 -5.48 7.16
C VAL A 93 6.38 -5.20 5.66
N GLU A 94 5.75 -4.13 5.14
CA GLU A 94 5.93 -3.68 3.74
C GLU A 94 7.39 -3.36 3.42
N PHE A 95 8.11 -2.72 4.35
CA PHE A 95 9.53 -2.40 4.16
C PHE A 95 10.39 -3.64 3.93
N VAL A 96 10.13 -4.72 4.68
CA VAL A 96 10.83 -6.01 4.48
C VAL A 96 10.32 -6.70 3.22
N TRP A 97 9.00 -6.75 3.04
CA TRP A 97 8.36 -7.44 1.92
C TRP A 97 8.78 -6.86 0.57
N ALA A 98 9.04 -5.55 0.50
CA ALA A 98 9.54 -4.88 -0.69
C ALA A 98 10.87 -5.46 -1.21
N ARG A 99 11.65 -6.13 -0.35
CA ARG A 99 12.92 -6.80 -0.72
C ARG A 99 12.71 -8.16 -1.41
N TYR A 100 11.54 -8.78 -1.28
CA TYR A 100 11.25 -10.07 -1.90
C TYR A 100 11.30 -10.00 -3.44
N LYS A 101 10.68 -8.95 -3.99
CA LYS A 101 10.61 -8.66 -5.43
C LYS A 101 10.82 -7.16 -5.62
N PRO A 102 12.08 -6.67 -5.54
CA PRO A 102 12.39 -5.25 -5.66
C PRO A 102 11.90 -4.73 -7.02
N VAL A 103 11.38 -3.51 -7.01
CA VAL A 103 10.91 -2.84 -8.22
C VAL A 103 12.13 -2.32 -8.96
N THR A 104 12.25 -2.60 -10.26
CA THR A 104 13.31 -2.02 -11.09
C THR A 104 12.94 -0.61 -11.52
N GLU A 105 13.93 0.23 -11.85
CA GLU A 105 13.70 1.57 -12.40
C GLU A 105 12.80 1.53 -13.66
N GLN A 106 12.98 0.51 -14.50
CA GLN A 106 12.15 0.32 -15.68
C GLN A 106 10.69 0.04 -15.29
N GLU A 107 10.44 -0.85 -14.33
CA GLU A 107 9.08 -1.17 -13.86
C GLU A 107 8.40 0.04 -13.21
N ALA A 108 9.15 0.83 -12.43
CA ALA A 108 8.66 2.07 -11.85
C ALA A 108 8.30 3.10 -12.94
N SER A 109 9.18 3.27 -13.94
CA SER A 109 8.94 4.16 -15.09
C SER A 109 7.71 3.73 -15.90
N GLU A 110 7.56 2.43 -16.18
CA GLU A 110 6.38 1.89 -16.88
C GLU A 110 5.08 2.14 -16.09
N ALA A 111 5.10 1.95 -14.77
CA ALA A 111 3.95 2.26 -13.91
C ALA A 111 3.61 3.75 -13.91
N GLY A 112 4.63 4.63 -13.80
CA GLY A 112 4.48 6.08 -13.91
C GLY A 112 3.86 6.52 -15.23
N GLN A 113 4.33 5.95 -16.35
CA GLN A 113 3.79 6.25 -17.68
C GLN A 113 2.34 5.77 -17.85
N LEU A 114 2.00 4.60 -17.31
CA LEU A 114 0.63 4.08 -17.33
C LEU A 114 -0.32 4.99 -16.55
N MET A 115 0.08 5.43 -15.36
CA MET A 115 -0.70 6.37 -14.55
C MET A 115 -0.87 7.72 -15.26
N ALA A 116 0.22 8.31 -15.73
CA ALA A 116 0.18 9.59 -16.44
C ALA A 116 -0.72 9.51 -17.68
N THR A 117 -0.68 8.41 -18.42
CA THR A 117 -1.54 8.19 -19.58
C THR A 117 -3.00 8.05 -19.20
N CYS A 118 -3.31 7.28 -18.15
CA CYS A 118 -4.68 7.15 -17.64
C CYS A 118 -5.24 8.50 -17.19
N LEU A 119 -4.50 9.24 -16.35
CA LEU A 119 -4.92 10.56 -15.87
C LEU A 119 -5.09 11.58 -16.99
N ARG A 120 -4.20 11.59 -17.99
CA ARG A 120 -4.34 12.42 -19.19
C ARG A 120 -5.60 12.07 -19.96
N SER A 121 -5.86 10.80 -20.24
CA SER A 121 -7.07 10.38 -20.96
C SER A 121 -8.34 10.81 -20.23
N ALA A 122 -8.35 10.74 -18.89
CA ALA A 122 -9.48 11.12 -18.05
C ALA A 122 -9.68 12.64 -17.92
N SER A 123 -8.65 13.45 -18.21
CA SER A 123 -8.69 14.92 -18.22
C SER A 123 -8.95 15.49 -19.62
N SER A 124 -8.57 14.79 -20.68
CA SER A 124 -8.94 15.13 -22.06
C SER A 124 -10.46 15.09 -22.30
N THR A 125 -11.21 14.35 -21.48
CA THR A 125 -12.68 14.30 -21.53
C THR A 125 -13.36 15.41 -20.74
N ALA A 126 -12.64 16.11 -19.85
CA ALA A 126 -13.16 17.15 -18.98
C ALA A 126 -12.39 18.45 -19.26
N GLY A 127 -12.93 19.29 -20.15
CA GLY A 127 -12.27 20.51 -20.65
C GLY A 127 -11.53 21.30 -19.57
N GLY A 128 -10.19 21.21 -19.61
CA GLY A 128 -9.20 22.12 -19.05
C GLY A 128 -9.42 22.66 -17.64
N GLN A 129 -8.76 22.04 -16.64
CA GLN A 129 -7.94 22.76 -15.65
C GLN A 129 -6.98 21.79 -14.95
N SER A 130 -5.71 22.21 -14.86
CA SER A 130 -4.60 21.47 -14.28
C SER A 130 -4.58 21.65 -12.75
N VAL A 131 -5.33 20.83 -12.04
CA VAL A 131 -5.11 20.61 -10.61
C VAL A 131 -4.57 19.19 -10.46
N PRO A 132 -3.42 18.97 -9.77
CA PRO A 132 -2.96 17.62 -9.51
C PRO A 132 -4.05 16.88 -8.70
N PRO A 133 -4.53 15.72 -9.17
CA PRO A 133 -5.69 15.08 -8.59
C PRO A 133 -5.37 14.64 -7.16
N ASP A 134 -6.20 15.08 -6.22
CA ASP A 134 -6.24 14.58 -4.85
C ASP A 134 -6.27 13.03 -4.90
N PRO A 135 -5.48 12.29 -4.11
CA PRO A 135 -5.63 10.83 -3.96
C PRO A 135 -7.06 10.38 -3.61
N SER A 136 -7.91 11.29 -3.13
CA SER A 136 -9.34 11.08 -2.90
C SER A 136 -10.21 11.12 -4.17
N GLU A 137 -9.68 11.49 -5.33
CA GLU A 137 -10.44 11.51 -6.59
C GLU A 137 -10.76 10.10 -7.10
N PRO A 138 -12.04 9.80 -7.43
CA PRO A 138 -12.43 8.51 -8.01
C PRO A 138 -11.60 8.09 -9.23
N LYS A 139 -11.26 9.05 -10.10
CA LYS A 139 -10.44 8.82 -11.30
C LYS A 139 -9.02 8.38 -10.97
N ARG A 140 -8.40 8.96 -9.94
CA ARG A 140 -7.04 8.58 -9.53
C ARG A 140 -7.01 7.15 -8.99
N ARG A 141 -8.03 6.75 -8.22
CA ARG A 141 -8.16 5.35 -7.75
C ARG A 141 -8.35 4.37 -8.90
N GLU A 142 -9.15 4.72 -9.90
CA GLU A 142 -9.34 3.91 -11.11
C GLU A 142 -8.02 3.73 -11.87
N CYS A 143 -7.27 4.81 -12.07
CA CYS A 143 -5.95 4.73 -12.70
C CYS A 143 -4.94 3.91 -11.88
N ALA A 144 -4.95 4.06 -10.55
CA ALA A 144 -4.11 3.25 -9.66
C ALA A 144 -4.44 1.76 -9.78
N ARG A 145 -5.72 1.40 -9.87
CA ARG A 145 -6.16 0.02 -10.08
C ARG A 145 -5.65 -0.52 -11.43
N LEU A 146 -5.76 0.26 -12.52
CA LEU A 146 -5.23 -0.13 -13.82
C LEU A 146 -3.71 -0.40 -13.79
N VAL A 147 -2.96 0.48 -13.11
CA VAL A 147 -1.51 0.30 -12.94
C VAL A 147 -1.21 -0.97 -12.15
N PHE A 148 -1.94 -1.20 -11.05
CA PHE A 148 -1.80 -2.39 -10.23
C PHE A 148 -2.10 -3.67 -11.02
N GLU A 149 -3.19 -3.70 -11.80
CA GLU A 149 -3.55 -4.85 -12.63
C GLU A 149 -2.47 -5.18 -13.67
N LYS A 150 -1.82 -4.16 -14.27
CA LYS A 150 -0.78 -4.37 -15.29
C LYS A 150 0.59 -4.71 -14.71
N THR A 151 1.00 -4.00 -13.66
CA THR A 151 2.38 -4.02 -13.15
C THR A 151 2.52 -4.82 -11.86
N GLY A 152 1.42 -4.98 -11.11
CA GLY A 152 1.42 -5.51 -9.75
C GLY A 152 2.03 -4.56 -8.72
N LEU A 153 2.29 -3.31 -9.09
CA LEU A 153 2.82 -2.27 -8.22
C LEU A 153 1.68 -1.48 -7.57
N PRO A 154 1.77 -1.22 -6.25
CA PRO A 154 0.85 -0.31 -5.59
C PRO A 154 1.08 1.14 -6.01
N ASP A 155 0.10 1.99 -5.71
CA ASP A 155 -0.02 3.37 -6.19
C ASP A 155 1.10 4.32 -5.74
N TYR A 156 1.79 4.02 -4.64
CA TYR A 156 2.87 4.84 -4.11
C TYR A 156 4.19 4.73 -4.88
N TYR A 157 4.40 3.71 -5.72
CA TYR A 157 5.61 3.62 -6.59
C TYR A 157 5.52 4.45 -7.86
N VAL A 158 4.41 5.14 -8.06
CA VAL A 158 4.06 5.77 -9.33
C VAL A 158 4.55 7.24 -9.39
N TRP A 159 5.15 7.75 -8.32
CA TRP A 159 5.40 9.19 -8.12
C TRP A 159 6.77 9.53 -7.50
N GLU A 160 7.78 8.66 -7.61
CA GLU A 160 9.18 9.07 -7.34
C GLU A 160 9.78 9.89 -8.49
#